data_AF-A0A7X5YDQ6-F1
#
_entry.id   AF-A0A7X5YDQ6-F1
#
_cell.length_a   1.000
_cell.length_b   1.000
_cell.length_c   1.000
_cell.angle_alpha   90.00
_cell.angle_beta   90.00
_cell.angle_gamma   90.00
#
_symmetry.space_group_name_H-M   'P 1'
#
loop_
_entity.id
_entity.type
_entity.pdbx_description
1 polymer ?
#
loop_
_entity_poly.entity_id
_entity_poly.type
_entity_poly.pdbx_seq_one_letter_code
_entity_poly.pdbx_strand_id
1 'polypeptide(L)'
;MKKIEFVLLVGFCFLGINGMAYSQEQDTVVIKDSIAKMKLDKKLIKLTKQVVLKHGPDYYRECKEPVIRYRRVRKNSPDLHPSISMKNVGRVYYTVEYPYDMEKETFCNEYSAKVFFWENLTVFHVSFGLGMGIRDYDKLSRAEKNKIVIPFKKYKPGKWVRDTVRNDKGDIIDILNRYEN
;
A
#
# COMPACT_ATOMS: atom_id res chain seq x y z
N MET A 1 42.56 40.41 -20.62
CA MET A 1 42.09 39.11 -21.15
C MET A 1 42.20 38.07 -20.04
N LYS A 2 41.21 37.34 -19.53
CA LYS A 2 39.74 37.37 -19.52
C LYS A 2 39.38 36.94 -18.08
N LYS A 3 38.53 37.69 -17.36
CA LYS A 3 37.89 37.19 -16.13
C LYS A 3 36.75 36.27 -16.59
N ILE A 4 36.83 34.98 -16.28
CA ILE A 4 35.72 34.04 -16.50
C ILE A 4 34.87 34.08 -15.23
N GLU A 5 33.73 34.75 -15.32
CA GLU A 5 32.67 34.66 -14.33
C GLU A 5 32.01 33.30 -14.46
N PHE A 6 32.10 32.47 -13.41
CA PHE A 6 31.40 31.19 -13.35
C PHE A 6 30.03 31.41 -12.69
N VAL A 7 29.10 31.91 -13.50
CA VAL A 7 27.69 32.01 -13.16
C VAL A 7 26.96 30.83 -13.82
N LEU A 8 26.11 30.15 -13.03
CA LEU A 8 25.09 29.16 -13.39
C LEU A 8 25.54 27.73 -13.72
N LEU A 9 25.36 26.80 -12.76
CA LEU A 9 24.60 25.56 -12.97
C LEU A 9 24.28 24.82 -11.64
N VAL A 10 23.50 25.44 -10.74
CA VAL A 10 22.81 24.68 -9.66
C VAL A 10 21.31 24.93 -9.78
N GLY A 11 20.75 24.43 -10.87
CA GLY A 11 19.32 24.37 -11.11
C GLY A 11 19.09 23.22 -12.07
N PHE A 12 18.12 22.37 -11.78
CA PHE A 12 17.77 21.11 -12.46
C PHE A 12 18.33 19.79 -11.89
N CYS A 13 18.15 19.55 -10.59
CA CYS A 13 17.98 18.15 -10.09
C CYS A 13 16.75 17.93 -9.20
N PHE A 14 15.91 18.94 -8.92
CA PHE A 14 14.72 18.77 -8.07
C PHE A 14 13.38 18.62 -8.81
N LEU A 15 13.36 18.57 -10.15
CA LEU A 15 12.11 18.38 -10.88
C LEU A 15 11.60 16.92 -10.88
N GLY A 16 12.44 15.95 -10.54
CA GLY A 16 12.07 14.53 -10.56
C GLY A 16 11.24 14.05 -9.35
N ILE A 17 11.25 14.79 -8.23
CA ILE A 17 10.61 14.34 -6.98
C ILE A 17 9.22 14.96 -6.79
N ASN A 18 8.94 16.09 -7.44
CA ASN A 18 7.68 16.82 -7.27
C ASN A 18 6.48 16.15 -7.97
N GLY A 19 6.70 15.36 -9.03
CA GLY A 19 5.59 14.77 -9.80
C GLY A 19 4.75 13.77 -9.00
N MET A 20 5.38 13.04 -8.07
CA MET A 20 4.69 12.03 -7.27
C MET A 20 3.92 12.65 -6.08
N ALA A 21 4.52 13.65 -5.41
CA ALA A 21 3.89 14.36 -4.30
C ALA A 21 2.75 15.29 -4.77
N TYR A 22 2.94 16.02 -5.86
CA TYR A 22 1.94 16.96 -6.40
C TYR A 22 0.68 16.23 -6.91
N SER A 23 0.81 15.01 -7.41
CA SER A 23 -0.33 14.20 -7.86
C SER A 23 -1.19 13.68 -6.70
N GLN A 24 -0.59 13.37 -5.54
CA GLN A 24 -1.27 12.87 -4.34
C GLN A 24 -2.07 13.95 -3.58
N GLU A 25 -1.66 15.22 -3.69
CA GLU A 25 -2.38 16.30 -3.00
C GLU A 25 -3.72 16.60 -3.66
N GLN A 26 -3.78 16.51 -5.00
CA GLN A 26 -4.98 16.87 -5.75
C GLN A 26 -6.01 15.71 -5.91
N ASP A 27 -5.67 14.47 -5.58
CA ASP A 27 -6.63 13.35 -5.58
C ASP A 27 -7.24 13.09 -4.21
N THR A 28 -6.71 13.71 -3.16
CA THR A 28 -7.21 13.59 -1.78
C THR A 28 -8.51 14.35 -1.60
N VAL A 29 -9.49 13.72 -0.94
CA VAL A 29 -10.76 14.34 -0.57
C VAL A 29 -10.69 14.83 0.86
N VAL A 30 -10.94 16.13 1.09
CA VAL A 30 -10.92 16.74 2.42
C VAL A 30 -12.32 16.69 3.04
N ILE A 31 -12.46 16.00 4.17
CA ILE A 31 -13.67 16.00 5.00
C ILE A 31 -13.48 17.07 6.09
N LYS A 32 -14.12 18.23 5.92
CA LYS A 32 -13.93 19.40 6.81
C LYS A 32 -14.51 19.19 8.21
N ASP A 33 -15.62 18.50 8.32
CA ASP A 33 -16.26 18.21 9.60
C ASP A 33 -15.54 17.06 10.32
N SER A 34 -14.82 17.39 11.38
CA SER A 34 -14.03 16.43 12.18
C SER A 34 -14.91 15.39 12.88
N ILE A 35 -16.13 15.74 13.29
CA ILE A 35 -17.07 14.82 13.94
C ILE A 35 -17.62 13.84 12.91
N ALA A 36 -18.02 14.33 11.73
CA ALA A 36 -18.47 13.48 10.64
C ALA A 36 -17.35 12.54 10.18
N LYS A 37 -16.11 13.05 10.06
CA LYS A 37 -14.94 12.25 9.71
C LYS A 37 -14.69 11.14 10.74
N MET A 38 -14.71 11.45 12.03
CA MET A 38 -14.50 10.44 13.09
C MET A 38 -15.58 9.35 13.05
N LYS A 39 -16.85 9.70 12.81
CA LYS A 39 -17.94 8.72 12.66
C LYS A 39 -17.74 7.83 11.43
N LEU A 40 -17.31 8.42 10.32
CA LEU A 40 -16.98 7.70 9.08
C LEU A 40 -15.83 6.71 9.31
N ASP A 41 -14.74 7.14 9.97
CA ASP A 41 -13.57 6.32 10.24
C ASP A 41 -13.89 5.09 11.06
N LYS A 42 -14.65 5.28 12.15
CA LYS A 42 -15.12 4.15 12.97
C LYS A 42 -15.93 3.15 12.15
N LYS A 43 -16.77 3.63 11.22
CA LYS A 43 -17.58 2.77 10.36
C LYS A 43 -16.72 2.02 9.34
N LEU A 44 -15.77 2.71 8.70
CA LEU A 44 -14.82 2.14 7.75
C LEU A 44 -13.96 1.05 8.39
N ILE A 45 -13.37 1.31 9.57
CA ILE A 45 -12.57 0.31 10.31
C ILE A 45 -13.43 -0.90 10.66
N LYS A 46 -14.64 -0.70 11.17
CA LYS A 46 -15.56 -1.80 11.52
C LYS A 46 -15.88 -2.68 10.32
N LEU A 47 -16.24 -2.09 9.19
CA LEU A 47 -16.56 -2.84 7.96
C LEU A 47 -15.32 -3.56 7.42
N THR A 48 -14.16 -2.92 7.47
CA THR A 48 -12.88 -3.50 7.04
C THR A 48 -12.56 -4.75 7.87
N LYS A 49 -12.64 -4.66 9.20
CA LYS A 49 -12.44 -5.81 10.11
C LYS A 49 -13.36 -6.97 9.74
N GLN A 50 -14.64 -6.71 9.51
CA GLN A 50 -15.61 -7.76 9.14
C GLN A 50 -15.26 -8.46 7.82
N VAL A 51 -14.89 -7.69 6.80
CA VAL A 51 -14.54 -8.24 5.48
C VAL A 51 -13.23 -9.02 5.52
N VAL A 52 -12.22 -8.48 6.22
CA VAL A 52 -10.92 -9.15 6.38
C VAL A 52 -11.07 -10.47 7.15
N LEU A 53 -11.76 -10.47 8.29
CA LEU A 53 -11.99 -11.70 9.06
C LEU A 53 -12.80 -12.76 8.30
N LYS A 54 -13.70 -12.33 7.40
CA LYS A 54 -14.48 -13.24 6.58
C LYS A 54 -13.63 -13.94 5.50
N HIS A 55 -12.75 -13.21 4.83
CA HIS A 55 -12.10 -13.69 3.61
C HIS A 55 -10.62 -14.03 3.78
N GLY A 56 -9.94 -13.47 4.77
CA GLY A 56 -8.53 -13.70 5.04
C GLY A 56 -8.20 -13.38 6.48
N PRO A 57 -8.74 -14.14 7.45
CA PRO A 57 -8.57 -13.84 8.88
C PRO A 57 -7.10 -13.80 9.30
N ASP A 58 -6.24 -14.63 8.70
CA ASP A 58 -4.80 -14.68 8.99
C ASP A 58 -4.03 -13.45 8.49
N TYR A 59 -4.65 -12.58 7.70
CA TYR A 59 -4.10 -11.27 7.31
C TYR A 59 -4.53 -10.14 8.25
N TYR A 60 -5.41 -10.39 9.22
CA TYR A 60 -5.82 -9.37 10.16
C TYR A 60 -4.68 -8.99 11.11
N ARG A 61 -4.38 -7.69 11.27
CA ARG A 61 -3.33 -7.18 12.15
C ARG A 61 -3.82 -6.01 12.99
N GLU A 62 -3.57 -6.09 14.30
CA GLU A 62 -3.81 -4.99 15.26
C GLU A 62 -2.50 -4.38 15.76
N CYS A 63 -1.38 -4.61 15.07
CA CYS A 63 -0.06 -4.13 15.52
C CYS A 63 0.13 -2.62 15.39
N LYS A 64 -0.61 -1.94 14.50
CA LYS A 64 -0.61 -0.47 14.33
C LYS A 64 -2.01 0.00 13.94
N GLU A 65 -2.26 1.30 14.05
CA GLU A 65 -3.53 1.89 13.64
C GLU A 65 -3.79 1.70 12.12
N PRO A 66 -5.04 1.43 11.70
CA PRO A 66 -5.38 1.34 10.30
C PRO A 66 -5.17 2.67 9.56
N VAL A 67 -4.59 2.62 8.36
CA VAL A 67 -4.39 3.82 7.54
C VAL A 67 -5.63 4.04 6.67
N ILE A 68 -6.29 5.17 6.84
CA ILE A 68 -7.49 5.55 6.09
C ILE A 68 -7.13 6.64 5.07
N ARG A 69 -7.56 6.46 3.82
CA ARG A 69 -7.40 7.46 2.75
C ARG A 69 -8.73 7.74 2.08
N TYR A 70 -8.98 9.00 1.76
CA TYR A 70 -10.14 9.42 0.98
C TYR A 70 -9.66 10.05 -0.30
N ARG A 71 -10.14 9.52 -1.43
CA ARG A 71 -9.58 9.84 -2.73
C ARG A 71 -10.68 10.01 -3.77
N ARG A 72 -10.35 10.74 -4.83
CA ARG A 72 -11.13 10.84 -6.05
C ARG A 72 -10.42 10.07 -7.15
N VAL A 73 -11.16 9.23 -7.87
CA VAL A 73 -10.61 8.43 -8.96
C VAL A 73 -10.07 9.35 -10.05
N ARG A 74 -8.83 9.08 -10.46
CA ARG A 74 -8.15 9.65 -11.63
C ARG A 74 -7.85 8.52 -12.60
N LYS A 75 -7.52 8.86 -13.86
CA LYS A 75 -7.13 7.86 -14.86
C LYS A 75 -5.99 6.95 -14.35
N ASN A 76 -5.04 7.54 -13.63
CA ASN A 76 -3.86 6.87 -13.09
C ASN A 76 -3.88 6.80 -11.55
N SER A 77 -5.04 6.55 -10.93
CA SER A 77 -5.09 6.33 -9.47
C SER A 77 -4.16 5.16 -9.08
N PRO A 78 -3.19 5.38 -8.18
CA PRO A 78 -2.05 4.47 -8.00
C PRO A 78 -2.43 3.13 -7.36
N ASP A 79 -3.53 3.08 -6.62
CA ASP A 79 -4.00 1.90 -5.90
C ASP A 79 -5.23 1.24 -6.54
N LEU A 80 -5.63 1.68 -7.73
CA LEU A 80 -6.71 1.08 -8.49
C LEU A 80 -6.18 0.44 -9.77
N HIS A 81 -6.70 -0.74 -10.10
CA HIS A 81 -6.45 -1.36 -11.39
C HIS A 81 -6.96 -0.44 -12.53
N PRO A 82 -6.25 -0.32 -13.67
CA PRO A 82 -6.62 0.58 -14.76
C PRO A 82 -8.08 0.43 -15.24
N SER A 83 -8.60 -0.80 -15.26
CA SER A 83 -10.00 -1.05 -15.64
C SER A 83 -11.03 -0.47 -14.66
N ILE A 84 -10.68 -0.32 -13.38
CA ILE A 84 -11.51 0.33 -12.36
C ILE A 84 -11.40 1.84 -12.50
N SER A 85 -10.16 2.34 -12.61
CA SER A 85 -9.89 3.78 -12.65
C SER A 85 -10.53 4.45 -13.87
N MET A 86 -10.36 3.87 -15.07
CA MET A 86 -10.90 4.42 -16.33
C MET A 86 -12.43 4.54 -16.33
N LYS A 87 -13.14 3.60 -15.70
CA LYS A 87 -14.61 3.58 -15.68
C LYS A 87 -15.24 4.47 -14.60
N ASN A 88 -14.45 4.91 -13.62
CA ASN A 88 -14.95 5.59 -12.43
C ASN A 88 -14.31 6.97 -12.20
N VAL A 89 -13.63 7.55 -13.19
CA VAL A 89 -12.97 8.86 -13.07
C VAL A 89 -13.92 9.89 -12.46
N GLY A 90 -13.44 10.62 -11.45
CA GLY A 90 -14.21 11.64 -10.74
C GLY A 90 -15.01 11.13 -9.54
N ARG A 91 -15.24 9.82 -9.41
CA ARG A 91 -15.94 9.20 -8.27
C ARG A 91 -15.08 9.23 -7.01
N VAL A 92 -15.71 9.40 -5.86
CA VAL A 92 -15.04 9.33 -4.55
C VAL A 92 -14.98 7.88 -4.06
N TYR A 93 -13.83 7.51 -3.51
CA TYR A 93 -13.59 6.21 -2.89
C TYR A 93 -12.72 6.37 -1.64
N TYR A 94 -12.83 5.40 -0.74
CA TYR A 94 -12.08 5.35 0.51
C TYR A 94 -11.30 4.04 0.57
N THR A 95 -10.16 4.06 1.24
CA THR A 95 -9.39 2.85 1.52
C THR A 95 -9.07 2.75 2.99
N VAL A 96 -9.08 1.53 3.51
CA VAL A 96 -8.58 1.20 4.86
C VAL A 96 -7.53 0.11 4.74
N GLU A 97 -6.33 0.40 5.22
CA GLU A 97 -5.18 -0.49 5.18
C GLU A 97 -4.84 -0.95 6.60
N TYR A 98 -4.67 -2.26 6.79
CA TYR A 98 -4.04 -2.83 7.97
C TYR A 98 -2.53 -2.97 7.72
N PRO A 99 -1.68 -2.12 8.31
CA PRO A 99 -0.24 -2.30 8.24
C PRO A 99 0.20 -3.56 9.00
N TYR A 100 1.42 -4.02 8.73
CA TYR A 100 2.08 -5.09 9.49
C TYR A 100 3.45 -4.64 10.00
N ASP A 101 4.06 -5.50 10.81
CA ASP A 101 5.42 -5.33 11.30
C ASP A 101 6.40 -5.99 10.32
N MET A 102 7.07 -5.16 9.50
CA MET A 102 8.02 -5.61 8.48
C MET A 102 9.28 -6.26 9.08
N GLU A 103 9.54 -6.09 10.38
CA GLU A 103 10.64 -6.78 11.07
C GLU A 103 10.27 -8.22 11.45
N LYS A 104 8.98 -8.57 11.47
CA LYS A 104 8.48 -9.89 11.91
C LYS A 104 8.00 -10.77 10.77
N GLU A 105 7.45 -10.17 9.73
CA GLU A 105 6.94 -10.87 8.55
C GLU A 105 7.04 -9.94 7.35
N THR A 106 7.03 -10.51 6.14
CA THR A 106 6.93 -9.76 4.90
C THR A 106 5.81 -10.32 4.04
N PHE A 107 5.17 -9.42 3.29
CA PHE A 107 4.11 -9.73 2.34
C PHE A 107 4.49 -9.20 0.96
N CYS A 108 3.81 -9.66 -0.10
CA CYS A 108 3.99 -9.08 -1.44
C CYS A 108 3.59 -7.61 -1.48
N ASN A 109 2.58 -7.23 -0.69
CA ASN A 109 2.14 -5.85 -0.51
C ASN A 109 2.74 -5.24 0.76
N GLU A 110 2.81 -3.91 0.80
CA GLU A 110 3.23 -3.11 1.98
C GLU A 110 2.17 -3.05 3.10
N TYR A 111 1.06 -3.79 2.94
CA TYR A 111 -0.01 -3.93 3.92
C TYR A 111 -0.40 -5.41 4.05
N SER A 112 -0.95 -5.77 5.21
CA SER A 112 -1.50 -7.11 5.45
C SER A 112 -2.87 -7.29 4.79
N ALA A 113 -3.71 -6.25 4.82
CA ALA A 113 -4.96 -6.20 4.09
C ALA A 113 -5.33 -4.75 3.75
N LYS A 114 -6.05 -4.55 2.64
CA LYS A 114 -6.57 -3.25 2.20
C LYS A 114 -7.98 -3.42 1.64
N VAL A 115 -8.95 -2.66 2.15
CA VAL A 115 -10.35 -2.68 1.68
C VAL A 115 -10.69 -1.36 1.04
N PHE A 116 -11.39 -1.43 -0.10
CA PHE A 116 -11.77 -0.27 -0.89
C PHE A 116 -13.29 -0.12 -0.90
N PHE A 117 -13.73 1.11 -0.62
CA PHE A 117 -15.13 1.49 -0.49
C PHE A 117 -15.45 2.59 -1.50
N TRP A 118 -16.63 2.53 -2.10
CA TRP A 118 -17.22 3.73 -2.69
C TRP A 118 -17.68 4.69 -1.58
N GLU A 119 -17.96 5.94 -1.93
CA GLU A 119 -18.44 6.97 -0.99
C GLU A 119 -19.66 6.54 -0.15
N ASN A 120 -20.55 5.73 -0.73
CA ASN A 120 -21.71 5.16 -0.04
C ASN A 120 -21.39 3.95 0.88
N LEU A 121 -20.10 3.66 1.11
CA LEU A 121 -19.59 2.55 1.91
C LEU A 121 -19.80 1.15 1.33
N THR A 122 -20.16 1.06 0.05
CA THR A 122 -20.16 -0.21 -0.67
C THR A 122 -18.72 -0.66 -0.89
N VAL A 123 -18.37 -1.85 -0.39
CA VAL A 123 -17.07 -2.49 -0.66
C VAL A 123 -17.05 -3.00 -2.10
N PHE A 124 -16.09 -2.55 -2.89
CA PHE A 124 -15.94 -2.97 -4.30
C PHE A 124 -14.65 -3.74 -4.57
N HIS A 125 -13.65 -3.60 -3.71
CA HIS A 125 -12.40 -4.34 -3.83
C HIS A 125 -11.80 -4.64 -2.45
N VAL A 126 -11.18 -5.82 -2.34
CA VAL A 126 -10.45 -6.28 -1.15
C VAL A 126 -9.11 -6.81 -1.64
N SER A 127 -8.01 -6.39 -1.04
CA SER A 127 -6.65 -6.83 -1.34
C SER A 127 -5.97 -7.34 -0.07
N PHE A 128 -5.18 -8.41 -0.18
CA PHE A 128 -4.46 -9.02 0.93
C PHE A 128 -2.95 -9.01 0.67
N GLY A 129 -2.16 -9.19 1.72
CA GLY A 129 -0.70 -9.13 1.67
C GLY A 129 -0.06 -10.02 0.61
N LEU A 130 -0.72 -11.12 0.23
CA LEU A 130 -0.26 -12.02 -0.83
C LEU A 130 -0.24 -11.41 -2.25
N GLY A 131 -0.82 -10.22 -2.45
CA GLY A 131 -1.06 -9.69 -3.80
C GLY A 131 -2.30 -10.29 -4.47
N MET A 132 -3.05 -11.13 -3.75
CA MET A 132 -4.37 -11.61 -4.16
C MET A 132 -5.46 -10.77 -3.51
N GLY A 133 -6.64 -10.80 -4.11
CA GLY A 133 -7.77 -10.03 -3.64
C GLY A 133 -9.07 -10.42 -4.33
N ILE A 134 -10.14 -9.74 -3.94
CA ILE A 134 -11.49 -9.91 -4.48
C ILE A 134 -11.83 -8.63 -5.24
N ARG A 135 -11.92 -8.71 -6.56
CA ARG A 135 -12.40 -7.60 -7.41
C ARG A 135 -13.91 -7.70 -7.57
N ASP A 136 -14.54 -6.57 -7.92
CA ASP A 136 -15.98 -6.48 -8.15
C ASP A 136 -16.81 -7.06 -6.99
N TYR A 137 -16.33 -6.83 -5.75
CA TYR A 137 -16.94 -7.39 -4.54
C TYR A 137 -18.41 -6.97 -4.37
N ASP A 138 -18.75 -5.79 -4.87
CA ASP A 138 -20.10 -5.24 -4.89
C ASP A 138 -21.04 -5.98 -5.85
N LYS A 139 -20.51 -6.68 -6.86
CA LYS A 139 -21.28 -7.47 -7.84
C LYS A 139 -21.51 -8.92 -7.41
N LEU A 140 -20.77 -9.40 -6.42
CA LEU A 140 -20.91 -10.77 -5.93
C LEU A 140 -22.14 -10.93 -5.02
N SER A 141 -22.88 -12.01 -5.23
CA SER A 141 -23.94 -12.47 -4.35
C SER A 141 -23.40 -12.88 -2.98
N ARG A 142 -24.30 -13.02 -1.99
CA ARG A 142 -23.93 -13.52 -0.66
C ARG A 142 -23.34 -14.93 -0.73
N ALA A 143 -23.89 -15.79 -1.59
CA ALA A 143 -23.44 -17.17 -1.74
C ALA A 143 -22.02 -17.23 -2.33
N GLU A 144 -21.72 -16.43 -3.36
CA GLU A 144 -20.37 -16.33 -3.94
C GLU A 144 -19.37 -15.82 -2.91
N LYS A 145 -19.71 -14.74 -2.19
CA LYS A 145 -18.87 -14.22 -1.10
C LYS A 145 -18.56 -15.29 -0.07
N ASN A 146 -19.53 -16.13 0.31
CA ASN A 146 -19.30 -17.16 1.32
C ASN A 146 -18.35 -18.29 0.88
N LYS A 147 -18.11 -18.44 -0.43
CA LYS A 147 -17.17 -19.45 -0.96
C LYS A 147 -15.73 -18.94 -1.07
N ILE A 148 -15.52 -17.63 -0.94
CA ILE A 148 -14.21 -17.02 -1.17
C ILE A 148 -13.43 -16.97 0.14
N VAL A 149 -12.35 -17.74 0.21
CA VAL A 149 -11.31 -17.66 1.25
C VAL A 149 -9.98 -17.45 0.54
N ILE A 150 -9.24 -16.43 0.98
CA ILE A 150 -7.93 -16.09 0.46
C ILE A 150 -6.89 -16.91 1.24
N PRO A 151 -6.05 -17.70 0.55
CA PRO A 151 -5.05 -18.51 1.21
C PRO A 151 -4.04 -17.63 1.94
N PHE A 152 -3.67 -18.03 3.14
CA PHE A 152 -2.63 -17.33 3.90
C PHE A 152 -1.24 -17.72 3.41
N LYS A 153 -0.44 -16.70 3.12
CA LYS A 153 0.98 -16.82 2.83
C LYS A 153 1.68 -15.54 3.27
N LYS A 154 2.76 -15.73 4.04
CA LYS A 154 3.74 -14.71 4.43
C LYS A 154 5.13 -15.19 4.08
N TYR A 155 6.07 -14.26 4.04
CA TYR A 155 7.49 -14.53 3.88
C TYR A 155 8.22 -14.18 5.17
N LYS A 156 9.36 -14.83 5.39
CA LYS A 156 10.26 -14.38 6.44
C LYS A 156 10.88 -13.07 5.99
N PRO A 157 11.04 -12.09 6.91
CA PRO A 157 11.79 -10.89 6.59
C PRO A 157 13.22 -11.34 6.27
N GLY A 158 13.66 -11.07 5.04
CA GLY A 158 15.01 -11.42 4.65
C GLY A 158 16.01 -10.59 5.45
N LYS A 159 17.18 -11.17 5.69
CA LYS A 159 18.26 -10.51 6.44
C LYS A 159 19.42 -10.23 5.49
N TRP A 160 19.92 -9.00 5.57
CA TRP A 160 21.24 -8.70 5.03
C TRP A 160 22.26 -9.38 5.93
N VAL A 161 22.91 -10.40 5.40
CA VAL A 161 24.04 -11.05 6.06
C VAL A 161 25.33 -10.63 5.36
N ARG A 162 26.37 -10.53 6.18
CA ARG A 162 27.72 -10.24 5.72
C ARG A 162 28.54 -11.51 5.82
N ASP A 163 28.83 -12.11 4.67
CA ASP A 163 29.77 -13.20 4.58
C ASP A 163 31.19 -12.68 4.47
N THR A 164 32.12 -13.46 4.98
CA THR A 164 33.55 -13.17 4.91
C THR A 164 34.23 -14.28 4.12
N VAL A 165 34.86 -13.95 3.00
CA VAL A 165 35.68 -14.88 2.24
C VAL A 165 37.09 -14.85 2.82
N ARG A 166 37.64 -16.02 3.13
CA ARG A 166 38.97 -16.17 3.73
C ARG A 166 39.89 -16.96 2.81
N ASN A 167 41.19 -16.65 2.85
CA ASN A 167 42.22 -17.46 2.19
C ASN A 167 42.58 -18.71 3.05
N ASP A 168 43.48 -19.55 2.52
CA ASP A 168 43.93 -20.77 3.20
C ASP A 168 44.69 -20.51 4.53
N LYS A 169 45.14 -19.27 4.76
CA LYS A 169 45.78 -18.83 6.01
C LYS A 169 44.77 -18.30 7.03
N GLY A 170 43.49 -18.21 6.66
CA GLY A 170 42.41 -17.68 7.49
C GLY A 170 42.24 -16.15 7.43
N ASP A 171 43.06 -15.45 6.63
CA ASP A 171 42.93 -13.99 6.46
C ASP A 171 41.70 -13.66 5.63
N ILE A 172 41.03 -12.57 5.98
CA ILE A 172 39.87 -12.05 5.23
C ILE A 172 40.37 -11.45 3.91
N ILE A 173 39.87 -11.96 2.78
CA ILE A 173 40.22 -11.47 1.44
C ILE A 173 39.05 -10.79 0.74
N ASP A 174 37.80 -11.05 1.16
CA ASP A 174 36.63 -10.38 0.62
C ASP A 174 35.47 -10.36 1.63
N ILE A 175 34.55 -9.42 1.45
CA ILE A 175 33.32 -9.27 2.22
C ILE A 175 32.14 -9.22 1.25
N LEU A 176 31.29 -10.25 1.30
CA LEU A 176 30.10 -10.34 0.46
C LEU A 176 28.88 -10.00 1.31
N ASN A 177 28.07 -9.05 0.84
CA ASN A 177 26.74 -8.84 1.42
C ASN A 177 25.73 -9.62 0.60
N ARG A 178 25.05 -10.59 1.20
CA ARG A 178 23.97 -11.34 0.55
C ARG A 178 22.66 -11.17 1.30
N TYR A 179 21.56 -11.29 0.58
CA TYR A 179 20.21 -11.27 1.14
C TYR A 179 19.75 -12.71 1.36
N GLU A 180 19.59 -13.11 2.62
CA GLU A 180 19.05 -14.42 2.99
C GLU A 180 17.55 -14.33 3.25
N ASN A 181 16.78 -15.27 2.71
CA ASN A 181 15.33 -15.41 2.93
C ASN A 181 15.01 -16.35 4.10
#